data_AF-A0A914CCM9-F1
#
_entry.id   AF-A0A914CCM9-F1
#
_cell.length_a   1.000
_cell.length_b   1.000
_cell.length_c   1.000
_cell.angle_alpha   90.00
_cell.angle_beta   90.00
_cell.angle_gamma   90.00
#
_symmetry.space_group_name_H-M   'P 1'
#
loop_
_entity.id
_entity.type
_entity.pdbx_description
1 polymer ?
#
loop_
_entity_poly.entity_id
_entity_poly.type
_entity_poly.pdbx_seq_one_letter_code
_entity_poly.pdbx_strand_id
1 'polypeptide(L)'
;MVDHILNSNIIHDYETTVRKLTAILRRTRYEQVPRIFDYTHHNISLREFEAFYRDGGKDNQALHEILKCRKTVQTDVIDAINDLTHKINNALTARIAFYKAIGISPPANEAIAQTHQIVGCLQRLVPKIHVLKKATFLKAEWMSRLQREVTIAQSYSPGPQYDKVNLLFLKIYFAHFKQELIVQERSYNLFLLLAEIGGTIGLYVGATLLTVAETVVFFFEKNTRNFNSYIANHHVDV
;
A
#
# COMPACT_ATOMS: atom_id res chain seq x y z
N MET A 1 32.33 7.64 29.67
CA MET A 1 31.84 6.49 28.85
C MET A 1 30.35 6.59 28.53
N VAL A 2 29.53 7.34 29.30
CA VAL A 2 28.11 7.61 28.97
C VAL A 2 27.96 8.69 27.87
N ASP A 3 28.90 9.63 27.78
CA ASP A 3 28.89 10.70 26.77
C ASP A 3 29.12 10.22 25.32
N HIS A 4 29.57 8.97 25.13
CA HIS A 4 29.81 8.42 23.80
C HIS A 4 28.64 7.61 23.21
N ILE A 5 27.62 7.28 24.02
CA ILE A 5 26.52 6.38 23.61
C ILE A 5 25.32 7.19 23.08
N LEU A 6 25.03 8.36 23.67
CA LEU A 6 24.20 9.37 23.02
C LEU A 6 25.11 10.28 22.20
N ASN A 7 25.38 9.88 20.97
CA ASN A 7 26.10 10.73 20.03
C ASN A 7 25.36 12.07 19.93
N SER A 8 26.01 13.17 20.32
CA SER A 8 25.45 14.54 20.37
C SER A 8 24.72 14.91 19.08
N ASN A 9 25.18 14.37 17.96
CA ASN A 9 24.64 14.55 16.63
C ASN A 9 23.15 14.17 16.50
N ILE A 10 22.64 13.16 17.19
CA ILE A 10 21.24 12.71 16.97
C ILE A 10 20.25 13.52 17.78
N ILE A 11 20.63 13.87 19.01
CA ILE A 11 19.85 14.85 19.78
C ILE A 11 19.85 16.18 19.01
N HIS A 12 21.00 16.57 18.46
CA HIS A 12 21.14 17.76 17.64
C HIS A 12 20.29 17.69 16.36
N ASP A 13 20.20 16.54 15.70
CA ASP A 13 19.38 16.34 14.49
C ASP A 13 17.88 16.43 14.82
N TYR A 14 17.43 15.78 15.89
CA TYR A 14 16.06 15.88 16.38
C TYR A 14 15.72 17.33 16.76
N GLU A 15 16.58 17.97 17.55
CA GLU A 15 16.40 19.35 18.01
C GLU A 15 16.37 20.32 16.84
N THR A 16 17.28 20.18 15.89
CA THR A 16 17.34 21.01 14.68
C THR A 16 16.08 20.86 13.84
N THR A 17 15.59 19.63 13.68
CA THR A 17 14.37 19.34 12.91
C THR A 17 13.14 19.94 13.57
N VAL A 18 12.99 19.78 14.89
CA VAL A 18 11.86 20.34 15.66
C VAL A 18 11.95 21.87 15.73
N ARG A 19 13.14 22.44 15.88
CA ARG A 19 13.36 23.90 15.91
C ARG A 19 13.04 24.54 14.58
N LYS A 20 13.46 23.93 13.45
CA LYS A 20 13.08 24.35 12.09
C LYS A 20 11.56 24.33 11.92
N LEU A 21 10.89 23.25 12.33
CA LEU A 21 9.43 23.15 12.27
C LEU A 21 8.75 24.25 13.10
N THR A 22 9.21 24.46 14.33
CA THR A 22 8.63 25.44 15.25
C THR A 22 8.80 26.86 14.73
N ALA A 23 9.98 27.19 14.17
CA ALA A 23 10.23 28.49 13.56
C ALA A 23 9.29 28.76 12.39
N ILE A 24 9.09 27.78 11.51
CA ILE A 24 8.24 27.92 10.33
C ILE A 24 6.76 28.04 10.73
N LEU A 25 6.30 27.22 11.69
CA LEU A 25 4.93 27.33 12.22
C LEU A 25 4.67 28.69 12.88
N ARG A 26 5.65 29.21 13.64
CA ARG A 26 5.55 30.51 14.28
C ARG A 26 5.50 31.63 13.24
N ARG A 27 6.37 31.59 12.23
CA ARG A 27 6.38 32.55 11.12
C ARG A 27 5.06 32.55 10.35
N THR A 28 4.54 31.37 10.05
CA THR A 28 3.27 31.20 9.36
C THR A 28 2.08 31.73 10.16
N ARG A 29 2.09 31.58 11.49
CA ARG A 29 0.97 31.97 12.36
C ARG A 29 1.00 33.44 12.78
N TYR A 30 2.16 34.08 12.86
CA TYR A 30 2.29 35.42 13.44
C TYR A 30 2.86 36.47 12.48
N GLU A 31 3.70 36.09 11.52
CA GLU A 31 4.36 37.06 10.61
C GLU A 31 3.72 37.11 9.23
N GLN A 32 3.36 35.95 8.67
CA GLN A 32 2.78 35.83 7.34
C GLN A 32 1.53 34.98 7.38
N VAL A 33 0.50 35.40 8.14
CA VAL A 33 -0.80 34.72 8.17
C VAL A 33 -1.34 34.69 6.75
N PRO A 34 -1.43 33.50 6.11
CA PRO A 34 -2.10 33.44 4.83
C PRO A 34 -3.56 33.81 5.05
N ARG A 35 -4.07 34.82 4.30
CA ARG A 35 -5.48 35.27 4.34
C ARG A 35 -6.49 34.11 4.20
N ILE A 36 -6.02 32.96 3.71
CA ILE A 36 -6.78 31.72 3.63
C ILE A 36 -7.35 31.24 4.96
N PHE A 37 -6.68 31.55 6.08
CA PHE A 37 -7.15 31.16 7.42
C PHE A 37 -8.17 32.15 7.99
N ASP A 38 -8.30 33.34 7.40
CA ASP A 38 -9.31 34.34 7.78
C ASP A 38 -10.65 34.10 7.07
N TYR A 39 -10.65 33.34 5.97
CA TYR A 39 -11.87 33.00 5.25
C TYR A 39 -12.70 31.97 6.01
N THR A 40 -13.68 32.47 6.76
CA THR A 40 -14.75 31.66 7.34
C THR A 40 -16.05 31.89 6.57
N HIS A 41 -16.89 30.86 6.45
CA HIS A 41 -18.23 30.95 5.86
C HIS A 41 -18.32 31.30 4.36
N HIS A 42 -17.29 30.98 3.55
CA HIS A 42 -17.27 31.26 2.10
C HIS A 42 -17.37 32.75 1.73
N ASN A 43 -17.08 33.66 2.67
CA ASN A 43 -17.03 35.09 2.39
C ASN A 43 -15.69 35.45 1.72
N ILE A 44 -15.53 35.00 0.48
CA ILE A 44 -14.32 35.17 -0.31
C ILE A 44 -14.69 35.94 -1.56
N SER A 45 -14.08 37.11 -1.76
CA SER A 45 -14.20 37.80 -3.04
C SER A 45 -13.38 37.03 -4.09
N LEU A 46 -14.06 36.52 -5.12
CA LEU A 46 -13.45 35.66 -6.15
C LEU A 46 -12.27 36.35 -6.85
N ARG A 47 -12.36 37.68 -7.01
CA ARG A 47 -11.35 38.52 -7.67
C ARG A 47 -10.08 38.71 -6.84
N GLU A 48 -10.19 38.89 -5.52
CA GLU A 48 -9.00 38.94 -4.66
C GLU A 48 -8.38 37.56 -4.51
N PHE A 49 -9.20 36.51 -4.39
CA PHE A 49 -8.71 35.14 -4.33
C PHE A 49 -7.89 34.77 -5.58
N GLU A 50 -8.37 35.10 -6.79
CA GLU A 50 -7.65 34.87 -8.04
C GLU A 50 -6.31 35.62 -8.09
N ALA A 51 -6.28 36.87 -7.62
CA ALA A 51 -5.05 37.66 -7.54
C ALA A 51 -4.02 37.06 -6.56
N PHE A 52 -4.46 36.51 -5.43
CA PHE A 52 -3.58 35.97 -4.39
C PHE A 52 -3.17 34.51 -4.61
N TYR A 53 -3.94 33.73 -5.37
CA TYR A 53 -3.75 32.28 -5.50
C TYR A 53 -3.65 31.77 -6.95
N ARG A 54 -3.44 32.67 -7.93
CA ARG A 54 -3.08 32.30 -9.30
C ARG A 54 -1.93 31.28 -9.31
N ASP A 55 -1.99 30.30 -10.22
CA ASP A 55 -0.99 29.21 -10.33
C ASP A 55 -0.72 28.43 -9.03
N GLY A 56 -1.76 28.27 -8.20
CA GLY A 56 -1.68 27.49 -6.95
C GLY A 56 -0.94 28.21 -5.81
N GLY A 57 -0.90 29.54 -5.84
CA GLY A 57 -0.27 30.35 -4.80
C GLY A 57 1.26 30.26 -4.82
N LYS A 58 1.86 30.01 -5.99
CA LYS A 58 3.33 30.01 -6.19
C LYS A 58 4.00 31.30 -5.72
N ASP A 59 3.29 32.42 -5.82
CA ASP A 59 3.78 33.74 -5.42
C ASP A 59 3.66 33.98 -3.90
N ASN A 60 2.97 33.10 -3.17
CA ASN A 60 2.81 33.21 -1.73
C ASN A 60 3.88 32.37 -1.01
N GLN A 61 4.93 33.05 -0.58
CA GLN A 61 6.08 32.46 0.11
C GLN A 61 5.68 31.66 1.37
N ALA A 62 4.69 32.12 2.14
CA ALA A 62 4.21 31.42 3.33
C ALA A 62 3.60 30.05 2.99
N LEU A 63 2.84 30.00 1.90
CA LEU A 63 2.17 28.78 1.42
C LEU A 63 3.19 27.77 0.88
N HIS A 64 4.20 28.26 0.15
CA HIS A 64 5.32 27.44 -0.30
C HIS A 64 6.14 26.89 0.88
N GLU A 65 6.41 27.70 1.92
CA GLU A 65 7.12 27.27 3.13
C GLU A 65 6.33 26.20 3.92
N ILE A 66 5.01 26.33 4.06
CA ILE A 66 4.15 25.30 4.68
C ILE A 66 4.19 23.99 3.88
N LEU A 67 4.08 24.07 2.55
CA LEU A 67 4.12 22.90 1.67
C LEU A 67 5.50 22.22 1.70
N LYS A 68 6.59 22.97 1.83
CA LYS A 68 7.94 22.43 2.03
C LYS A 68 8.08 21.72 3.38
N CYS A 69 7.44 22.27 4.43
CA CYS A 69 7.34 21.64 5.76
C CYS A 69 6.52 20.36 5.79
N ARG A 70 5.70 20.08 4.78
CA ARG A 70 4.90 18.86 4.69
C ARG A 70 5.74 17.60 4.86
N LYS A 71 6.87 17.50 4.14
CA LYS A 71 7.76 16.33 4.23
C LYS A 71 8.32 16.17 5.64
N THR A 72 8.73 17.27 6.25
CA THR A 72 9.27 17.29 7.61
C THR A 72 8.25 16.85 8.65
N VAL A 73 7.00 17.31 8.55
CA VAL A 73 5.92 16.89 9.45
C VAL A 73 5.47 15.45 9.22
N GLN A 74 5.45 14.99 7.96
CA GLN A 74 4.90 13.68 7.60
C GLN A 74 5.87 12.51 7.71
N THR A 75 7.18 12.78 7.64
CA THR A 75 8.22 11.76 7.51
C THR A 75 9.39 12.08 8.43
N ASP A 76 10.10 13.20 8.21
CA ASP A 76 11.39 13.43 8.87
C ASP A 76 11.30 13.49 10.41
N VAL A 77 10.24 14.09 10.97
CA VAL A 77 10.04 14.13 12.44
C VAL A 77 9.74 12.74 13.01
N ILE A 78 8.98 11.91 12.29
CA ILE A 78 8.65 10.55 12.75
C ILE A 78 9.91 9.69 12.74
N ASP A 79 10.71 9.78 11.68
CA ASP A 79 11.96 9.04 11.55
C ASP A 79 12.97 9.46 12.62
N ALA A 80 13.11 10.76 12.89
CA ALA A 80 13.96 11.28 13.95
C ALA A 80 13.51 10.82 15.35
N ILE A 81 12.20 10.79 15.62
CA ILE A 81 11.65 10.29 16.89
C ILE A 81 11.94 8.79 17.05
N ASN A 82 11.76 8.00 15.98
CA ASN A 82 11.97 6.56 16.02
C ASN A 82 13.45 6.20 16.22
N ASP A 83 14.38 6.88 15.54
CA ASP A 83 15.82 6.64 15.70
C ASP A 83 16.29 7.01 17.12
N LEU A 84 15.84 8.16 17.63
CA LEU A 84 16.13 8.59 19.01
C LEU A 84 15.61 7.57 20.04
N THR A 85 14.36 7.13 19.87
CA THR A 85 13.71 6.13 20.73
C THR A 85 14.48 4.81 20.73
N HIS A 86 14.88 4.34 19.54
CA HIS A 86 15.63 3.08 19.40
C HIS A 86 16.97 3.14 20.13
N LYS A 87 17.74 4.23 19.96
CA LYS A 87 19.06 4.33 20.58
C LYS A 87 19.00 4.49 22.09
N ILE A 88 18.04 5.24 22.62
CA ILE A 88 17.83 5.34 24.07
C ILE A 88 17.49 3.96 24.64
N ASN A 89 16.62 3.19 23.98
CA ASN A 89 16.31 1.83 24.42
C ASN A 89 17.54 0.91 24.38
N ASN A 90 18.34 0.96 23.30
CA ASN A 90 19.58 0.17 23.23
C ASN A 90 20.55 0.53 24.36
N ALA A 91 20.69 1.81 24.68
CA ALA A 91 21.53 2.28 25.78
C ALA A 91 21.04 1.77 27.14
N LEU A 92 19.73 1.81 27.38
CA LEU A 92 19.11 1.28 28.59
C LEU A 92 19.31 -0.25 28.70
N THR A 93 19.12 -0.99 27.61
CA THR A 93 19.36 -2.44 27.58
C THR A 93 20.82 -2.80 27.80
N ALA A 94 21.76 -2.10 27.15
CA ALA A 94 23.19 -2.30 27.34
C ALA A 94 23.62 -2.03 28.79
N ARG A 95 23.05 -0.98 29.41
CA ARG A 95 23.27 -0.67 30.82
C ARG A 95 22.77 -1.81 31.71
N ILE A 96 21.54 -2.30 31.51
CA ILE A 96 20.99 -3.41 32.30
C ILE A 96 21.87 -4.67 32.15
N ALA A 97 22.33 -4.97 30.93
CA ALA A 97 23.23 -6.09 30.66
C ALA A 97 24.58 -5.95 31.40
N PHE A 98 25.14 -4.74 31.45
CA PHE A 98 26.37 -4.43 32.20
C PHE A 98 26.21 -4.66 33.72
N TYR A 99 25.12 -4.16 34.32
CA TYR A 99 24.85 -4.40 35.74
C TYR A 99 24.67 -5.89 36.06
N LYS A 100 23.98 -6.62 35.18
CA LYS A 100 23.83 -8.08 35.28
C LYS A 100 25.18 -8.81 35.20
N ALA A 101 26.08 -8.37 34.32
CA ALA A 101 27.41 -8.97 34.16
C ALA A 101 28.32 -8.75 35.39
N ILE A 102 28.14 -7.63 36.11
CA ILE A 102 28.93 -7.29 37.30
C ILE A 102 28.27 -7.83 38.59
N GLY A 103 27.05 -8.37 38.51
CA GLY A 103 26.34 -8.93 39.67
C GLY A 103 25.81 -7.89 40.65
N ILE A 104 25.69 -6.62 40.22
CA ILE A 104 25.20 -5.52 41.05
C ILE A 104 23.77 -5.18 40.64
N SER A 105 22.88 -5.00 41.61
CA SER A 105 21.51 -4.54 41.35
C SER A 105 21.53 -3.09 40.81
N PRO A 106 20.82 -2.79 39.72
CA PRO A 106 20.83 -1.44 39.16
C PRO A 106 20.27 -0.43 40.18
N PRO A 107 20.97 0.69 40.46
CA PRO A 107 20.48 1.70 41.38
C PRO A 107 19.22 2.36 40.83
N ALA A 108 18.23 2.57 41.69
CA ALA A 108 17.04 3.35 41.40
C ALA A 108 17.44 4.83 41.26
N ASN A 109 17.85 5.20 40.05
CA ASN A 109 18.26 6.56 39.72
C ASN A 109 17.09 7.29 39.05
N GLU A 110 16.72 8.44 39.60
CA GLU A 110 15.63 9.30 39.09
C GLU A 110 15.84 9.66 37.62
N ALA A 111 17.08 9.88 37.19
CA ALA A 111 17.42 10.19 35.80
C ALA A 111 16.99 9.08 34.81
N ILE A 112 16.98 7.81 35.24
CA ILE A 112 16.57 6.68 34.40
C ILE A 112 15.06 6.62 34.28
N ALA A 113 14.36 6.88 35.38
CA ALA A 113 12.90 6.99 35.37
C ALA A 113 12.45 8.13 34.44
N GLN A 114 13.12 9.28 34.51
CA GLN A 114 12.89 10.39 33.59
C GLN A 114 13.19 10.02 32.13
N THR A 115 14.27 9.27 31.87
CA THR A 115 14.60 8.80 30.52
C THR A 115 13.51 7.87 29.96
N HIS A 116 13.00 6.94 30.76
CA HIS A 116 11.87 6.09 30.38
C HIS A 116 10.59 6.90 30.13
N GLN A 117 10.36 7.94 30.93
CA GLN A 117 9.22 8.85 30.72
C GLN A 117 9.33 9.62 29.41
N ILE A 118 10.53 10.10 29.05
CA ILE A 118 10.80 10.79 27.78
C ILE A 118 10.54 9.86 26.60
N VAL A 119 11.05 8.63 26.64
CA VAL A 119 10.80 7.59 25.63
C VAL A 119 9.30 7.32 25.48
N GLY A 120 8.57 7.21 26.60
CA GLY A 120 7.12 7.03 26.59
C GLY A 120 6.38 8.22 25.97
N CYS A 121 6.82 9.45 26.23
CA CYS A 121 6.25 10.66 25.61
C CYS A 121 6.48 10.68 24.09
N LEU A 122 7.70 10.36 23.65
CA LEU A 122 8.06 10.28 22.23
C LEU A 122 7.22 9.24 21.48
N GLN A 123 7.05 8.05 22.07
CA GLN A 123 6.23 6.98 21.48
C GLN A 123 4.74 7.36 21.38
N ARG A 124 4.20 8.13 22.34
CA ARG A 124 2.83 8.65 22.26
C ARG A 124 2.65 9.78 21.24
N LEU A 125 3.73 10.45 20.86
CA LEU A 125 3.70 11.54 19.89
C LEU A 125 3.55 11.02 18.45
N VAL A 126 4.22 9.92 18.10
CA VAL A 126 4.16 9.30 16.76
C VAL A 126 2.73 9.05 16.25
N PRO A 127 1.81 8.39 17.00
CA PRO A 127 0.46 8.15 16.50
C PRO A 127 -0.34 9.44 16.32
N LYS A 128 -0.10 10.48 17.14
CA LYS A 128 -0.74 11.79 16.98
C LYS A 128 -0.28 12.49 15.71
N ILE A 129 1.01 12.40 15.38
CA ILE A 129 1.55 12.93 14.11
C ILE A 129 0.98 12.14 12.92
N HIS A 130 0.77 10.83 13.05
CA HIS A 130 0.11 10.04 12.00
C HIS A 130 -1.35 10.46 11.75
N VAL A 131 -2.10 10.84 12.78
CA VAL A 131 -3.45 11.41 12.61
C VAL A 131 -3.36 12.75 11.86
N LEU A 132 -2.38 13.58 12.21
CA LEU A 132 -2.12 14.85 11.52
C LEU A 132 -1.79 14.62 10.03
N LYS A 133 -1.01 13.59 9.68
CA LYS A 133 -0.74 13.21 8.27
C LYS A 133 -2.01 12.91 7.47
N LYS A 134 -3.08 12.45 8.12
CA LYS A 134 -4.37 12.19 7.46
C LYS A 134 -5.20 13.45 7.22
N ALA A 135 -4.85 14.58 7.85
CA ALA A 135 -5.56 15.85 7.67
C ALA A 135 -5.48 16.31 6.21
N THR A 136 -6.62 16.73 5.66
CA THR A 136 -6.80 17.18 4.27
C THR A 136 -5.87 18.34 3.90
N PHE A 137 -5.62 19.24 4.85
CA PHE A 137 -4.68 20.36 4.69
C PHE A 137 -3.25 19.89 4.35
N LEU A 138 -2.77 18.79 4.93
CA LEU A 138 -1.41 18.31 4.69
C LEU A 138 -1.30 17.39 3.47
N LYS A 139 -2.42 17.04 2.82
CA LYS A 139 -2.41 16.18 1.62
C LYS A 139 -2.15 16.93 0.31
N ALA A 140 -2.02 18.26 0.32
CA ALA A 140 -2.05 19.13 -0.88
C ALA A 140 -3.31 19.01 -1.75
N GLU A 141 -4.20 18.05 -1.46
CA GLU A 141 -5.55 17.96 -2.02
C GLU A 141 -6.41 19.18 -1.68
N TRP A 142 -6.09 19.90 -0.60
CA TRP A 142 -6.85 21.07 -0.20
C TRP A 142 -6.72 22.22 -1.23
N MET A 143 -5.56 22.38 -1.89
CA MET A 143 -5.37 23.41 -2.92
C MET A 143 -6.18 23.10 -4.17
N SER A 144 -6.14 21.85 -4.65
CA SER A 144 -6.94 21.44 -5.79
C SER A 144 -8.44 21.46 -5.48
N ARG A 145 -8.83 21.16 -4.23
CA ARG A 145 -10.21 21.33 -3.76
C ARG A 145 -10.63 22.79 -3.74
N LEU A 146 -9.86 23.69 -3.12
CA LEU A 146 -10.20 25.11 -3.08
C LEU A 146 -10.27 25.71 -4.48
N GLN A 147 -9.28 25.43 -5.33
CA GLN A 147 -9.28 25.88 -6.72
C GLN A 147 -10.52 25.37 -7.46
N ARG A 148 -10.90 24.11 -7.23
CA ARG A 148 -12.11 23.51 -7.79
C ARG A 148 -13.39 24.16 -7.26
N GLU A 149 -13.54 24.34 -5.95
CA GLU A 149 -14.71 25.00 -5.34
C GLU A 149 -14.87 26.43 -5.89
N VAL A 150 -13.75 27.15 -6.06
CA VAL A 150 -13.73 28.49 -6.66
C VAL A 150 -14.11 28.44 -8.14
N THR A 151 -13.60 27.47 -8.91
CA THR A 151 -13.96 27.28 -10.33
C THR A 151 -15.44 26.95 -10.48
N ILE A 152 -16.00 26.11 -9.58
CA ILE A 152 -17.42 25.75 -9.57
C ILE A 152 -18.29 26.97 -9.25
N ALA A 153 -17.90 27.77 -8.25
CA ALA A 153 -18.57 29.03 -7.92
C ALA A 153 -18.54 30.03 -9.10
N GLN A 154 -17.47 30.02 -9.92
CA GLN A 154 -17.36 30.86 -11.11
C GLN A 154 -18.16 30.31 -12.31
N SER A 155 -18.26 28.99 -12.46
CA SER A 155 -18.83 28.39 -13.68
C SER A 155 -20.36 28.28 -13.67
N TYR A 156 -21.02 28.38 -12.51
CA TYR A 156 -22.46 28.11 -12.38
C TYR A 156 -23.34 29.25 -11.84
N SER A 157 -22.80 30.43 -11.51
CA SER A 157 -23.55 31.38 -10.68
C SER A 157 -24.06 32.65 -11.39
N PRO A 158 -25.40 32.82 -11.47
CA PRO A 158 -26.07 34.11 -11.36
C PRO A 158 -26.22 34.59 -9.88
N GLY A 159 -25.77 33.82 -8.88
CA GLY A 159 -25.76 34.21 -7.46
C GLY A 159 -25.58 33.06 -6.43
N PRO A 160 -25.05 33.36 -5.22
CA PRO A 160 -24.55 32.37 -4.24
C PRO A 160 -25.60 31.45 -3.58
N GLN A 161 -26.89 31.73 -3.75
CA GLN A 161 -27.97 30.88 -3.22
C GLN A 161 -28.33 29.72 -4.16
N TYR A 162 -28.07 29.84 -5.46
CA TYR A 162 -28.40 28.82 -6.46
C TYR A 162 -27.44 27.61 -6.38
N ASP A 163 -26.18 27.88 -6.05
CA ASP A 163 -25.10 26.89 -5.96
C ASP A 163 -25.28 25.89 -4.80
N LYS A 164 -25.96 26.30 -3.72
CA LYS A 164 -26.20 25.42 -2.55
C LYS A 164 -27.19 24.28 -2.82
N VAL A 165 -28.07 24.43 -3.80
CA VAL A 165 -29.24 23.53 -3.96
C VAL A 165 -29.08 22.60 -5.16
N ASN A 166 -28.34 23.00 -6.20
CA ASN A 166 -28.38 22.34 -7.51
C ASN A 166 -27.07 21.68 -7.97
N LEU A 167 -25.99 21.71 -7.18
CA LEU A 167 -24.71 21.14 -7.58
C LEU A 167 -24.54 19.71 -7.06
N LEU A 168 -24.50 18.74 -7.99
CA LEU A 168 -24.16 17.34 -7.70
C LEU A 168 -22.71 17.06 -8.13
N PHE A 169 -21.89 16.61 -7.20
CA PHE A 169 -20.51 16.20 -7.50
C PHE A 169 -20.35 14.67 -7.41
N LEU A 170 -20.16 14.02 -8.56
CA LEU A 170 -19.88 12.59 -8.67
C LEU A 170 -18.41 12.37 -9.03
N LYS A 171 -17.68 11.62 -8.19
CA LYS A 171 -16.30 11.22 -8.45
C LYS A 171 -16.22 9.70 -8.64
N ILE A 172 -16.13 9.25 -9.89
CA ILE A 172 -15.94 7.84 -10.23
C ILE A 172 -14.44 7.59 -10.44
N TYR A 173 -13.89 6.60 -9.78
CA TYR A 173 -12.50 6.17 -9.93
C TYR A 173 -12.37 4.68 -9.62
N PHE A 174 -11.34 4.05 -10.18
CA PHE A 174 -10.99 2.68 -9.84
C PHE A 174 -10.33 2.64 -8.46
N ALA A 175 -10.79 1.75 -7.58
CA ALA A 175 -10.19 1.58 -6.25
C ALA A 175 -8.74 1.08 -6.33
N HIS A 176 -8.45 0.22 -7.29
CA HIS A 176 -7.11 -0.32 -7.57
C HIS A 176 -6.94 -0.49 -9.09
N PHE A 177 -5.71 -0.41 -9.58
CA PHE A 177 -5.39 -0.71 -10.98
C PHE A 177 -5.34 -2.24 -11.19
N LYS A 178 -6.48 -2.90 -11.03
CA LYS A 178 -6.64 -4.36 -11.21
C LYS A 178 -7.73 -4.60 -12.25
N GLN A 179 -7.42 -5.43 -13.24
CA GLN A 179 -8.37 -5.96 -14.19
C GLN A 179 -8.70 -7.40 -13.80
N GLU A 180 -9.98 -7.72 -13.66
CA GLU A 180 -10.46 -9.08 -13.43
C GLU A 180 -11.07 -9.62 -14.71
N LEU A 181 -10.60 -10.79 -15.14
CA LEU A 181 -11.03 -11.47 -16.35
C LEU A 181 -11.55 -12.85 -15.94
N ILE A 182 -12.85 -13.09 -16.16
CA ILE A 182 -13.50 -14.36 -15.85
C ILE A 182 -13.69 -15.10 -17.18
N VAL A 183 -12.93 -16.18 -17.38
CA VAL A 183 -13.01 -17.04 -18.57
C VAL A 183 -13.49 -18.41 -18.15
N GLN A 184 -14.40 -18.98 -18.94
CA GLN A 184 -14.87 -20.34 -18.75
C GLN A 184 -13.98 -21.31 -19.52
N GLU A 185 -13.27 -22.16 -18.81
CA GLU A 185 -12.50 -23.25 -19.40
C GLU A 185 -13.30 -24.56 -19.40
N ARG A 186 -13.08 -25.39 -20.42
CA ARG A 186 -13.68 -26.73 -20.47
C ARG A 186 -13.01 -27.60 -19.42
N SER A 187 -13.80 -28.16 -18.50
CA SER A 187 -13.31 -29.03 -17.43
C SER A 187 -12.75 -30.36 -17.93
N TYR A 188 -13.10 -30.77 -19.16
CA TYR A 188 -12.71 -32.06 -19.71
C TYR A 188 -12.35 -31.94 -21.19
N ASN A 189 -11.18 -32.46 -21.54
CA ASN A 189 -10.65 -32.48 -22.91
C ASN A 189 -10.54 -33.92 -23.39
N LEU A 190 -10.63 -34.14 -24.70
CA LEU A 190 -10.49 -35.46 -25.32
C LEU A 190 -9.15 -36.12 -24.95
N PHE A 191 -8.09 -35.34 -24.79
CA PHE A 191 -6.79 -35.85 -24.33
C PHE A 191 -6.86 -36.44 -22.91
N LEU A 192 -7.63 -35.82 -22.01
CA LEU A 192 -7.81 -36.31 -20.65
C LEU A 192 -8.61 -37.62 -20.65
N LEU A 193 -9.65 -37.70 -21.49
CA LEU A 193 -10.42 -38.93 -21.71
C LEU A 193 -9.57 -40.09 -22.20
N LEU A 194 -8.76 -39.85 -23.24
CA LEU A 194 -7.91 -40.88 -23.83
C LEU A 194 -6.83 -41.33 -22.84
N ALA A 195 -6.27 -40.41 -22.05
CA ALA A 195 -5.30 -40.73 -21.01
C ALA A 195 -5.91 -41.59 -19.88
N GLU A 196 -7.13 -41.29 -19.43
CA GLU A 196 -7.82 -42.06 -18.39
C GLU A 196 -8.16 -43.48 -18.85
N ILE A 197 -8.69 -43.62 -20.06
CA ILE A 197 -9.01 -44.93 -20.66
C ILE A 197 -7.74 -45.75 -20.87
N GLY A 198 -6.70 -45.15 -21.47
CA GLY A 198 -5.41 -45.80 -21.71
C GLY A 198 -4.72 -46.21 -20.40
N GLY A 199 -4.78 -45.34 -19.38
CA GLY A 199 -4.23 -45.63 -18.05
C GLY A 199 -4.93 -46.79 -17.37
N THR A 200 -6.27 -46.84 -17.46
CA THR A 200 -7.07 -47.92 -16.86
C THR A 200 -6.84 -49.24 -17.57
N ILE A 201 -6.89 -49.28 -18.90
CA ILE A 201 -6.63 -50.51 -19.67
C ILE A 201 -5.18 -51.00 -19.46
N GLY A 202 -4.21 -50.09 -19.48
CA GLY A 202 -2.81 -50.41 -19.22
C GLY A 202 -2.56 -50.93 -17.81
N LEU A 203 -3.26 -50.39 -16.80
CA LEU A 203 -3.12 -50.83 -15.41
C LEU A 203 -3.75 -52.21 -15.17
N TYR A 204 -4.96 -52.45 -15.67
CA TYR A 204 -5.71 -53.67 -15.35
C TYR A 204 -5.36 -54.85 -16.26
N VAL A 205 -5.09 -54.60 -17.55
CA VAL A 205 -4.85 -55.65 -18.54
C VAL A 205 -3.36 -55.74 -18.91
N GLY A 206 -2.58 -54.70 -18.65
CA GLY A 206 -1.19 -54.61 -19.13
C GLY A 206 -1.11 -54.46 -20.66
N ALA A 207 -2.25 -54.16 -21.30
CA ALA A 207 -2.35 -54.09 -22.76
C ALA A 207 -2.17 -52.65 -23.24
N THR A 208 -1.45 -52.49 -24.35
CA THR A 208 -1.37 -51.23 -25.08
C THR A 208 -2.40 -51.21 -26.20
N LEU A 209 -2.63 -50.04 -26.81
CA LEU A 209 -3.46 -49.95 -28.02
C LEU A 209 -2.98 -50.90 -29.12
N LEU A 210 -1.66 -51.13 -29.19
CA LEU A 210 -1.05 -52.04 -30.16
C LEU A 210 -1.43 -53.51 -29.88
N THR A 211 -1.44 -53.91 -28.61
CA THR A 211 -1.88 -55.25 -28.17
C THR A 211 -3.35 -55.52 -28.54
N VAL A 212 -4.20 -54.49 -28.44
CA VAL A 212 -5.60 -54.58 -28.88
C VAL A 212 -5.68 -54.74 -30.40
N ALA A 213 -4.93 -53.94 -31.16
CA ALA A 213 -4.89 -54.05 -32.62
C ALA A 213 -4.39 -55.42 -33.09
N GLU A 214 -3.36 -55.97 -32.46
CA GLU A 214 -2.83 -57.31 -32.74
C GLU A 214 -3.87 -58.40 -32.48
N THR A 215 -4.62 -58.29 -31.38
CA THR A 215 -5.71 -59.22 -31.07
C THR A 215 -6.78 -59.19 -32.15
N VAL A 216 -7.17 -58.00 -32.61
CA VAL A 216 -8.16 -57.84 -33.69
C VAL A 216 -7.68 -58.48 -34.99
N VAL A 217 -6.42 -58.26 -35.36
CA VAL A 217 -5.82 -58.88 -36.56
C VAL A 217 -5.81 -60.41 -36.45
N PHE A 218 -5.40 -60.95 -35.30
CA PHE A 218 -5.40 -62.39 -35.05
C PHE A 218 -6.79 -63.02 -35.18
N PHE A 219 -7.83 -62.36 -34.67
CA PHE A 219 -9.21 -62.83 -34.82
C PHE A 219 -9.65 -62.85 -36.29
N PHE A 220 -9.33 -61.81 -37.06
CA PHE A 220 -9.64 -61.78 -38.50
C PHE A 220 -8.89 -62.87 -39.27
N GLU A 221 -7.59 -63.07 -39.02
CA GLU A 221 -6.79 -64.10 -39.69
C GLU A 221 -7.32 -65.51 -39.39
N LYS A 222 -7.68 -65.78 -38.13
CA LYS A 222 -8.26 -67.07 -37.72
C LYS A 222 -9.59 -67.32 -38.43
N ASN A 223 -10.44 -66.30 -38.55
CA ASN A 223 -11.73 -66.46 -39.21
C ASN A 223 -11.58 -66.76 -40.72
N THR A 224 -10.61 -66.12 -41.39
CA THR A 224 -10.28 -66.40 -42.78
C THR A 224 -9.69 -67.80 -42.99
N ARG A 225 -8.83 -68.28 -42.10
CA ARG A 225 -8.29 -69.65 -42.17
C ARG A 225 -9.37 -70.72 -41.97
N ASN A 226 -10.25 -70.53 -40.97
CA ASN A 226 -11.34 -71.46 -40.71
C ASN A 226 -12.31 -71.56 -41.90
N PHE A 227 -12.61 -70.43 -42.54
CA PHE A 227 -13.40 -70.38 -43.77
C PHE A 227 -12.74 -71.17 -44.92
N ASN A 228 -11.44 -70.99 -45.13
CA ASN A 228 -10.70 -71.73 -46.17
C ASN A 228 -10.61 -73.24 -45.90
N SER A 229 -10.46 -73.67 -44.64
CA SER A 229 -10.48 -75.10 -44.28
C SER A 229 -11.86 -75.75 -44.46
N TYR A 230 -12.94 -74.99 -44.25
CA TYR A 230 -14.30 -75.49 -44.48
C TYR A 230 -14.54 -75.76 -45.96
N ILE A 231 -14.05 -74.89 -46.85
CA ILE A 231 -14.15 -75.09 -48.31
C ILE A 231 -13.26 -76.26 -48.78
N ALA A 232 -12.06 -76.43 -48.22
CA ALA A 232 -11.16 -77.53 -48.60
C ALA A 232 -11.72 -78.92 -48.24
N ASN A 233 -12.38 -79.06 -47.08
CA ASN A 233 -12.96 -80.35 -46.65
C ASN A 233 -14.23 -80.71 -47.43
N HIS A 234 -14.96 -79.73 -47.99
CA HIS A 234 -16.16 -79.99 -48.78
C HIS A 234 -15.89 -80.33 -50.26
N HIS A 235 -14.63 -80.31 -50.69
CA HIS A 235 -14.23 -80.64 -52.06
C HIS A 235 -13.62 -82.05 -52.20
N VAL A 236 -13.53 -82.82 -51.10
CA VAL A 236 -12.98 -84.19 -51.06
C VAL A 236 -14.08 -85.27 -50.98
N ASP A 237 -15.33 -84.89 -50.73
CA ASP A 237 -16.50 -85.79 -50.66
C ASP A 237 -17.43 -85.69 -51.89
N VAL A 238 -16.88 -85.53 -53.10
CA VAL A 238 -17.60 -85.68 -54.39
C VAL A 238 -16.82 -86.54 -55.35
#